data_AF-W2UK25-F1
#
_entry.id   AF-W2UK25-F1
#
_cell.length_a   1.000
_cell.length_b   1.000
_cell.length_c   1.000
_cell.angle_alpha   90.00
_cell.angle_beta   90.00
_cell.angle_gamma   90.00
#
_symmetry.space_group_name_H-M   'P 1'
#
loop_
_entity.id
_entity.type
_entity.pdbx_description
1 polymer ?
#
loop_
_entity_poly.entity_id
_entity_poly.type
_entity_poly.pdbx_seq_one_letter_code
_entity_poly.pdbx_strand_id
1 'polypeptide(L)'
;MRCFYRIVFITIGFINFSAFGQEPDKENEDPLSYYEKRAREDAEYEQSLASQHVEDEELFWKDQKAYEKNLKKRDKKAYKAYMKGKEAAYKEHQDSCDSSCHHSHYYHHYTSFYYYEERRPYRSPYRNANIRLRMSSLNVGVGF
;
A
#
# COMPACT_ATOMS: atom_id res chain seq x y z
N MET A 1 -20.57 -42.61 -55.16
CA MET A 1 -19.56 -42.16 -54.18
C MET A 1 -20.21 -41.10 -53.30
N ARG A 2 -20.22 -41.30 -51.97
CA ARG A 2 -20.93 -40.44 -51.01
C ARG A 2 -19.92 -39.47 -50.39
N CYS A 3 -19.89 -38.23 -50.85
CA CYS A 3 -19.14 -37.17 -50.17
C CYS A 3 -20.13 -36.38 -49.31
N PHE A 4 -20.18 -36.75 -48.03
CA PHE A 4 -20.94 -36.04 -47.01
C PHE A 4 -20.28 -34.67 -46.75
N TYR A 5 -20.99 -33.61 -47.10
CA TYR A 5 -20.63 -32.23 -46.75
C TYR A 5 -20.91 -32.04 -45.26
N ARG A 6 -19.87 -32.14 -44.41
CA ARG A 6 -19.98 -31.83 -42.98
C ARG A 6 -19.89 -30.32 -42.78
N ILE A 7 -21.03 -29.65 -42.84
CA ILE A 7 -21.19 -28.28 -42.35
C ILE A 7 -21.09 -28.33 -40.83
N VAL A 8 -19.94 -27.98 -40.27
CA VAL A 8 -19.79 -27.77 -38.83
C VAL A 8 -20.40 -26.41 -38.52
N PHE A 9 -21.65 -26.40 -38.09
CA PHE A 9 -22.25 -25.24 -37.43
C PHE A 9 -21.59 -25.09 -36.05
N ILE A 10 -20.53 -24.29 -35.96
CA ILE A 10 -19.99 -23.83 -34.68
C ILE A 10 -20.99 -22.80 -34.17
N THR A 11 -21.89 -23.23 -33.30
CA THR A 11 -22.68 -22.33 -32.47
C THR A 11 -21.73 -21.63 -31.52
N ILE A 12 -21.32 -20.41 -31.88
CA ILE A 12 -20.64 -19.50 -30.95
C ILE A 12 -21.66 -19.18 -29.87
N GLY A 13 -21.54 -19.88 -28.75
CA GLY A 13 -22.24 -19.53 -27.53
C GLY A 13 -21.84 -18.11 -27.15
N PHE A 14 -22.79 -17.18 -27.19
CA PHE A 14 -22.68 -15.91 -26.51
C PHE A 14 -22.56 -16.22 -25.01
N ILE A 15 -21.32 -16.35 -24.53
CA ILE A 15 -21.03 -16.32 -23.11
C ILE A 15 -21.39 -14.90 -22.69
N ASN A 16 -22.56 -14.77 -22.08
CA ASN A 16 -22.94 -13.58 -21.35
C ASN A 16 -21.85 -13.42 -20.29
N PHE A 17 -20.98 -12.42 -20.47
CA PHE A 17 -20.07 -11.97 -19.44
C PHE A 17 -20.93 -11.35 -18.36
N SER A 18 -21.44 -12.19 -17.46
CA SER A 18 -22.03 -11.76 -16.21
C SER A 18 -20.93 -11.02 -15.49
N ALA A 19 -21.02 -9.69 -15.44
CA ALA A 19 -20.21 -8.89 -14.56
C ALA A 19 -20.33 -9.52 -13.15
N PHE A 20 -19.24 -10.07 -12.64
CA PHE A 20 -19.10 -10.37 -11.22
C PHE A 20 -19.09 -9.03 -10.48
N GLY A 21 -20.27 -8.45 -10.31
CA GLY A 21 -20.52 -7.51 -9.23
C GLY A 21 -20.62 -8.33 -7.96
N GLN A 22 -19.48 -8.69 -7.36
CA GLN A 22 -19.49 -8.87 -5.92
C GLN A 22 -19.88 -7.50 -5.36
N GLU A 23 -21.12 -7.34 -4.88
CA GLU A 23 -21.33 -6.39 -3.79
C GLU A 23 -20.48 -6.94 -2.65
N PRO A 24 -19.38 -6.28 -2.25
CA PRO A 24 -18.79 -6.63 -0.98
C PRO A 24 -19.90 -6.37 0.03
N ASP A 25 -20.27 -7.39 0.79
CA ASP A 25 -20.99 -7.20 2.04
C ASP A 25 -20.34 -6.01 2.72
N LYS A 26 -21.11 -4.94 2.95
CA LYS A 26 -20.68 -3.77 3.73
C LYS A 26 -20.55 -4.20 5.19
N GLU A 27 -19.70 -5.18 5.45
CA GLU A 27 -19.00 -5.29 6.70
C GLU A 27 -18.30 -3.93 6.88
N ASN A 28 -18.45 -3.32 8.06
CA ASN A 28 -17.86 -2.02 8.36
C ASN A 28 -16.33 -2.18 8.34
N GLU A 29 -15.72 -2.19 7.15
CA GLU A 29 -14.29 -2.25 7.00
C GLU A 29 -13.73 -0.98 7.63
N ASP A 30 -12.88 -1.15 8.66
CA ASP A 30 -12.17 -0.04 9.26
C ASP A 30 -11.48 0.74 8.13
N PRO A 31 -11.70 2.06 8.00
CA PRO A 31 -11.01 2.86 6.99
C PRO A 31 -9.51 2.65 6.96
N LEU A 32 -8.86 2.30 8.08
CA LEU A 32 -7.45 1.95 8.12
C LEU A 32 -7.14 0.62 7.42
N SER A 33 -7.98 -0.41 7.61
CA SER A 33 -7.89 -1.70 6.89
C SER A 33 -7.97 -1.50 5.38
N TYR A 34 -8.91 -0.63 4.94
CA TYR A 34 -9.06 -0.31 3.53
C TYR A 34 -7.75 0.23 2.92
N TYR A 35 -7.07 1.18 3.58
CA TYR A 35 -5.83 1.76 3.05
C TYR A 35 -4.65 0.78 3.10
N GLU A 36 -4.58 -0.10 4.09
CA GLU A 36 -3.57 -1.18 4.13
C GLU A 36 -3.78 -2.14 2.96
N LYS A 37 -5.02 -2.57 2.72
CA LYS A 37 -5.37 -3.47 1.60
C LYS A 37 -5.07 -2.81 0.26
N ARG A 38 -5.55 -1.59 0.05
CA ARG A 38 -5.30 -0.82 -1.19
C ARG A 38 -3.80 -0.66 -1.46
N ALA A 39 -3.01 -0.42 -0.42
CA ALA A 39 -1.57 -0.30 -0.53
C ALA A 39 -0.88 -1.58 -0.99
N ARG A 40 -1.33 -2.75 -0.51
CA ARG A 40 -0.84 -4.05 -0.98
C ARG A 40 -1.21 -4.28 -2.44
N GLU A 41 -2.46 -4.02 -2.81
CA GLU A 41 -2.93 -4.14 -4.21
C GLU A 41 -2.10 -3.25 -5.16
N ASP A 42 -1.86 -1.98 -4.78
CA ASP A 42 -1.03 -1.08 -5.57
C ASP A 42 0.43 -1.57 -5.65
N ALA A 43 0.99 -2.12 -4.56
CA ALA A 43 2.36 -2.66 -4.56
C ALA A 43 2.49 -3.91 -5.45
N GLU A 44 1.53 -4.82 -5.43
CA GLU A 44 1.49 -6.00 -6.30
C GLU A 44 1.43 -5.59 -7.77
N TYR A 45 0.57 -4.62 -8.10
CA TYR A 45 0.52 -4.05 -9.44
C TYR A 45 1.88 -3.47 -9.86
N GLU A 46 2.47 -2.63 -9.01
CA GLU A 46 3.79 -2.00 -9.25
C GLU A 46 4.91 -3.00 -9.45
N GLN A 47 4.94 -4.07 -8.67
CA GLN A 47 5.91 -5.17 -8.77
C GLN A 47 5.75 -5.99 -10.06
N SER A 48 4.54 -6.04 -10.61
CA SER A 48 4.23 -6.71 -11.87
C SER A 48 4.27 -5.78 -13.10
N LEU A 49 4.49 -4.47 -12.89
CA LEU A 49 4.39 -3.48 -13.94
C LEU A 49 5.52 -3.65 -14.97
N ALA A 50 5.17 -4.20 -16.12
CA ALA A 50 6.03 -4.26 -17.29
C ALA A 50 5.59 -3.21 -18.32
N SER A 51 6.11 -1.98 -18.21
CA SER A 51 5.83 -0.95 -19.21
C SER A 51 6.66 -1.17 -20.48
N GLN A 52 6.01 -1.04 -21.64
CA GLN A 52 6.69 -1.04 -22.94
C GLN A 52 7.36 0.30 -23.25
N HIS A 53 6.92 1.38 -22.60
CA HIS A 53 7.40 2.74 -22.81
C HIS A 53 7.83 3.40 -21.51
N VAL A 54 9.03 3.98 -21.53
CA VAL A 54 9.63 4.66 -20.38
C VAL A 54 8.78 5.84 -19.90
N GLU A 55 8.20 6.60 -20.82
CA GLU A 55 7.36 7.77 -20.51
C GLU A 55 6.09 7.38 -19.73
N ASP A 56 5.46 6.27 -20.11
CA ASP A 56 4.24 5.77 -19.44
C ASP A 56 4.55 5.33 -18.01
N GLU A 57 5.70 4.69 -17.82
CA GLU A 57 6.17 4.30 -16.49
C GLU A 57 6.48 5.52 -15.63
N GLU A 58 7.17 6.53 -16.19
CA GLU A 58 7.47 7.77 -15.47
C GLU A 58 6.19 8.53 -15.06
N LEU A 59 5.20 8.59 -15.95
CA LEU A 59 3.88 9.19 -15.67
C LEU A 59 3.16 8.43 -14.57
N PHE A 60 3.10 7.10 -14.66
CA PHE A 60 2.53 6.24 -13.63
C PHE A 60 3.13 6.55 -12.25
N TRP A 61 4.46 6.59 -12.17
CA TRP A 61 5.14 6.85 -10.90
C TRP A 61 4.96 8.29 -10.39
N LYS A 62 4.78 9.28 -11.27
CA LYS A 62 4.41 10.65 -10.90
C LYS A 62 3.02 10.71 -10.29
N ASP A 63 2.05 10.02 -10.89
CA ASP A 63 0.68 9.95 -10.40
C ASP A 63 0.61 9.23 -9.05
N GLN A 64 1.35 8.14 -8.90
CA GLN A 64 1.47 7.40 -7.65
C GLN A 64 2.01 8.30 -6.50
N LYS A 65 3.10 9.04 -6.75
CA LYS A 65 3.62 10.03 -5.79
C LYS A 65 2.63 11.14 -5.49
N ALA A 66 1.86 11.59 -6.48
CA ALA A 66 0.85 12.62 -6.31
C ALA A 66 -0.30 12.13 -5.40
N TYR A 67 -0.77 10.90 -5.62
CA TYR A 67 -1.75 10.24 -4.76
C TYR A 67 -1.27 10.20 -3.31
N GLU A 68 -0.07 9.68 -3.04
CA GLU A 68 0.49 9.56 -1.69
C GLU A 68 0.64 10.91 -1.00
N LYS A 69 1.14 11.91 -1.74
CA LYS A 69 1.29 13.29 -1.24
C LYS A 69 -0.07 13.89 -0.87
N ASN A 70 -1.10 13.67 -1.69
CA ASN A 70 -2.44 14.16 -1.43
C ASN A 70 -3.12 13.40 -0.29
N LEU A 71 -2.89 12.08 -0.19
CA LEU A 71 -3.32 11.25 0.93
C LEU A 71 -2.73 11.76 2.25
N LYS A 72 -1.41 12.02 2.29
CA LYS A 72 -0.72 12.58 3.45
C LYS A 72 -1.26 13.93 3.89
N LYS A 73 -1.67 14.77 2.94
CA LYS A 73 -2.27 16.09 3.22
C LYS A 73 -3.68 15.97 3.79
N ARG A 74 -4.52 15.12 3.19
CA ARG A 74 -5.94 15.00 3.57
C ARG A 74 -6.13 14.19 4.86
N ASP A 75 -5.38 13.11 5.02
CA ASP A 75 -5.50 12.19 6.15
C ASP A 75 -4.17 11.49 6.46
N LYS A 76 -3.53 11.94 7.54
CA LYS A 76 -2.24 11.40 7.99
C LYS A 76 -2.35 9.98 8.55
N LYS A 77 -3.50 9.56 9.09
CA LYS A 77 -3.68 8.21 9.61
C LYS A 77 -3.83 7.23 8.45
N ALA A 78 -4.67 7.57 7.49
CA ALA A 78 -4.80 6.83 6.24
C ALA A 78 -3.47 6.70 5.49
N TYR A 79 -2.72 7.80 5.37
CA TYR A 79 -1.38 7.75 4.77
C TYR A 79 -0.44 6.79 5.51
N LYS A 80 -0.44 6.77 6.85
CA LYS A 80 0.39 5.83 7.61
C LYS A 80 -0.02 4.38 7.39
N ALA A 81 -1.32 4.10 7.38
CA ALA A 81 -1.84 2.77 7.06
C ALA A 81 -1.42 2.34 5.64
N TYR A 82 -1.58 3.22 4.66
CA TYR A 82 -1.16 2.98 3.29
C TYR A 82 0.35 2.69 3.18
N MET A 83 1.18 3.53 3.78
CA MET A 83 2.64 3.34 3.78
C MET A 83 3.06 2.02 4.44
N LYS A 84 2.40 1.63 5.53
CA LYS A 84 2.65 0.36 6.22
C LYS A 84 2.29 -0.84 5.33
N GLY A 85 1.16 -0.78 4.62
CA GLY A 85 0.76 -1.82 3.67
C GLY A 85 1.76 -1.97 2.51
N LYS A 86 2.21 -0.85 1.94
CA LYS A 86 3.26 -0.82 0.91
C LYS A 86 4.57 -1.40 1.40
N GLU A 87 5.06 -0.95 2.56
CA GLU A 87 6.31 -1.43 3.16
C GLU A 87 6.28 -2.95 3.37
N ALA A 88 5.18 -3.48 3.91
CA ALA A 88 5.00 -4.92 4.09
C ALA A 88 5.06 -5.68 2.75
N ALA A 89 4.32 -5.23 1.74
CA ALA A 89 4.30 -5.87 0.42
C ALA A 89 5.66 -5.79 -0.30
N TYR A 90 6.38 -4.67 -0.19
CA TYR A 90 7.71 -4.52 -0.78
C TYR A 90 8.75 -5.39 -0.06
N LYS A 91 8.67 -5.53 1.26
CA LYS A 91 9.54 -6.41 2.03
C LYS A 91 9.28 -7.89 1.70
N GLU A 92 8.02 -8.30 1.64
CA GLU A 92 7.61 -9.64 1.18
C GLU A 92 8.16 -9.91 -0.23
N HIS A 93 8.04 -8.94 -1.15
CA HIS A 93 8.60 -9.06 -2.48
C HIS A 93 10.13 -9.18 -2.45
N GLN A 94 10.83 -8.36 -1.68
CA GLN A 94 12.30 -8.44 -1.54
C GLN A 94 12.78 -9.82 -1.11
N ASP A 95 12.06 -10.48 -0.20
CA ASP A 95 12.40 -11.82 0.29
C ASP A 95 12.17 -12.90 -0.77
N SER A 96 11.19 -12.70 -1.66
CA SER A 96 10.83 -13.65 -2.73
C SER A 96 11.51 -13.38 -4.07
N CYS A 97 12.03 -12.17 -4.25
CA CYS A 97 12.51 -11.67 -5.52
C CYS A 97 14.00 -12.04 -5.70
N ASP A 98 14.25 -13.00 -6.59
CA ASP A 98 15.59 -13.49 -6.90
C ASP A 98 16.17 -12.84 -8.17
N SER A 99 17.23 -13.43 -8.72
CA SER A 99 17.87 -12.95 -9.96
C SER A 99 16.97 -12.96 -11.20
N SER A 100 15.82 -13.63 -11.15
CA SER A 100 14.84 -13.67 -12.25
C SER A 100 13.91 -12.45 -12.27
N CYS A 101 13.79 -11.73 -11.16
CA CYS A 101 13.08 -10.46 -11.13
C CYS A 101 13.75 -9.43 -12.04
N HIS A 102 13.06 -9.04 -13.11
CA HIS A 102 13.46 -7.90 -13.92
C HIS A 102 12.56 -6.73 -13.61
N HIS A 103 13.14 -5.76 -12.90
CA HIS A 103 12.51 -4.47 -12.65
C HIS A 103 13.20 -3.39 -13.46
N SER A 104 12.43 -2.39 -13.89
CA SER A 104 12.99 -1.26 -14.61
C SER A 104 13.89 -0.41 -13.69
N HIS A 105 14.70 0.46 -14.30
CA HIS A 105 15.43 1.48 -13.54
C HIS A 105 14.49 2.41 -12.75
N TYR A 106 13.32 2.72 -13.32
CA TYR A 106 12.33 3.58 -12.67
C TYR A 106 11.72 2.91 -11.46
N TYR A 107 11.34 1.63 -11.56
CA TYR A 107 10.91 0.85 -10.41
C TYR A 107 11.93 0.94 -9.28
N HIS A 108 13.21 0.64 -9.53
CA HIS A 108 14.23 0.71 -8.48
C HIS A 108 14.37 2.12 -7.88
N HIS A 109 14.31 3.16 -8.71
CA HIS A 109 14.37 4.55 -8.25
C HIS A 109 13.21 4.89 -7.30
N TYR A 110 11.97 4.59 -7.70
CA TYR A 110 10.77 4.99 -6.96
C TYR A 110 10.50 4.12 -5.74
N THR A 111 10.82 2.83 -5.82
CA THR A 111 10.54 1.86 -4.75
C THR A 111 11.60 1.83 -3.65
N SER A 112 12.81 2.35 -3.93
CA SER A 112 13.90 2.44 -2.96
C SER A 112 13.45 3.00 -1.60
N PHE A 113 12.54 3.97 -1.61
CA PHE A 113 11.96 4.58 -0.42
C PHE A 113 11.29 3.57 0.53
N TYR A 114 10.56 2.59 -0.01
CA TYR A 114 9.80 1.62 0.80
C TYR A 114 10.67 0.60 1.52
N TYR A 115 11.88 0.31 1.03
CA TYR A 115 12.80 -0.63 1.67
C TYR A 115 13.56 -0.04 2.87
N TYR A 116 13.58 1.30 3.03
CA TYR A 116 14.42 1.98 4.04
C TYR A 116 13.64 2.77 5.11
N GLU A 117 12.31 2.91 4.99
CA GLU A 117 11.51 3.76 5.89
C GLU A 117 11.45 3.22 7.34
N GLU A 118 11.72 1.92 7.56
CA GLU A 118 11.86 1.25 8.88
C GLU A 118 12.85 1.99 9.83
N ARG A 119 13.70 2.88 9.32
CA ARG A 119 14.76 3.59 10.07
C ARG A 119 14.49 5.05 10.40
N ARG A 120 13.29 5.61 10.15
CA ARG A 120 12.96 6.93 10.70
C ARG A 120 12.14 6.76 11.96
N PRO A 121 12.77 6.69 13.17
CA PRO A 121 12.00 6.83 14.39
C PRO A 121 11.23 8.14 14.26
N TYR A 122 9.90 8.05 14.35
CA TYR A 122 9.05 9.21 14.54
C TYR A 122 9.63 9.95 15.73
N ARG A 123 10.38 11.04 15.48
CA ARG A 123 10.75 12.01 16.51
C ARG A 123 9.44 12.63 16.95
N SER A 124 8.77 11.97 17.89
CA SER A 124 7.81 12.64 18.74
C SER A 124 8.56 13.83 19.32
N PRO A 125 8.17 15.08 19.03
CA PRO A 125 8.75 16.21 19.73
C PRO A 125 8.43 15.96 21.19
N TYR A 126 9.45 15.59 21.95
CA TYR A 126 9.38 15.36 23.38
C TYR A 126 8.86 16.67 23.99
N ARG A 127 7.54 16.75 24.18
CA ARG A 127 6.92 17.84 24.93
C ARG A 127 7.40 17.61 26.35
N ASN A 128 8.45 18.31 26.74
CA ASN A 128 8.81 18.49 28.15
C ASN A 128 7.63 19.15 28.85
N ALA A 129 6.64 18.35 29.23
CA ALA A 129 5.68 18.72 30.24
C ALA A 129 6.49 18.74 31.54
N ASN A 130 6.98 19.93 31.91
CA ASN A 130 7.51 20.19 33.24
C ASN A 130 6.37 20.03 34.25
N ILE A 131 5.99 18.80 34.56
CA ILE A 131 5.07 18.48 35.65
C ILE A 131 5.87 18.69 36.94
N ARG A 132 5.85 19.93 37.44
CA ARG A 132 6.37 20.27 38.77
C ARG A 132 5.41 19.69 39.80
N LEU A 133 5.69 18.47 40.26
CA LEU A 133 5.07 17.96 41.48
C LEU A 133 5.60 18.79 42.66
N ARG A 134 4.83 19.79 43.08
CA ARG A 134 5.09 20.56 44.30
C ARG A 134 4.71 19.67 45.49
N MET A 135 5.67 18.89 45.99
CA MET A 135 5.49 18.20 47.27
C MET A 135 5.56 19.24 48.40
N SER A 136 4.43 19.44 49.06
CA SER A 136 4.36 20.18 50.32
C SER A 136 4.97 19.32 51.42
N SER A 137 6.18 19.65 51.89
CA SER A 137 6.74 19.01 53.09
C SER A 137 6.06 19.61 54.33
N LEU A 138 5.29 18.78 55.04
CA LEU A 138 4.83 19.09 56.40
C LEU A 138 6.01 18.88 57.35
N ASN A 139 6.48 19.95 57.98
CA ASN A 139 7.43 19.86 59.09
C ASN A 139 6.66 19.53 60.38
N VAL A 140 6.85 18.32 60.92
CA VAL A 140 6.42 17.98 62.28
C VAL A 140 7.63 18.20 63.18
N GLY A 141 7.62 19.29 63.95
CA GLY A 141 8.60 19.53 65.00
C GLY A 141 8.30 18.64 66.21
N VAL A 142 9.27 17.84 66.63
CA VAL A 142 9.27 17.18 67.94
C VAL A 142 10.34 17.88 68.76
N GLY A 143 9.91 18.70 69.71
CA GLY A 143 10.78 19.27 70.72
C GLY A 143 10.79 18.39 71.96
N PHE A 144 11.99 18.10 72.46
CA PHE A 144 12.30 17.80 73.87
C PHE A 144 13.73 18.24 74.14
#